data_AF-A0A6P5SLB0-F1
#
_entry.id   AF-A0A6P5SLB0-F1
#
_cell.length_a   1.000
_cell.length_b   1.000
_cell.length_c   1.000
_cell.angle_alpha   90.00
_cell.angle_beta   90.00
_cell.angle_gamma   90.00
#
_symmetry.space_group_name_H-M   'P 1'
#
loop_
_entity.id
_entity.type
_entity.pdbx_description
1 polymer ?
#
loop_
_entity_poly.entity_id
_entity_poly.type
_entity_poly.pdbx_seq_one_letter_code
_entity_poly.pdbx_strand_id
1 'polypeptide(L)'
;MATSLVPQPPKIKLNSLFMLKINVSNTKLGANFDVAFTIENPNLVSWIHFDRIDGSISYKDNALMTYSLDPFVLGLKEHRMMRVKISANGLQEDQPVVKERVLEEIHRQREDGAVNFSLEMFARATYRTGWWGTKSVLMNPQCLDLRVGFLPKVGFGSWISGGPMTCAVPMLID
;
A
#
# COMPACT_ATOMS: atom_id res chain seq x y z
N MET A 1 -26.53 19.32 9.65
CA MET A 1 -25.36 18.43 9.75
C MET A 1 -24.14 19.31 9.94
N ALA A 2 -23.40 19.17 11.03
CA ALA A 2 -22.22 20.00 11.27
C ALA A 2 -21.14 19.65 10.24
N THR A 3 -20.85 20.57 9.32
CA THR A 3 -19.69 20.48 8.43
C THR A 3 -18.44 20.65 9.28
N SER A 4 -17.80 19.53 9.63
CA SER A 4 -16.48 19.56 10.26
C SER A 4 -15.52 20.29 9.31
N LEU A 5 -15.01 21.43 9.75
CA LEU A 5 -13.92 22.16 9.09
C LEU A 5 -12.57 21.47 9.30
N VAL A 6 -12.51 20.48 10.20
CA VAL A 6 -11.31 19.68 10.43
C VAL A 6 -11.14 18.71 9.26
N PRO A 7 -10.00 18.77 8.54
CA PRO A 7 -9.66 17.80 7.50
C PRO A 7 -9.81 16.37 8.00
N GLN A 8 -10.55 15.56 7.26
CA GLN A 8 -10.65 14.13 7.48
C GLN A 8 -9.66 13.40 6.57
N PRO A 9 -8.96 12.36 7.07
CA PRO A 9 -8.07 11.56 6.23
C PRO A 9 -8.85 10.91 5.07
N PRO A 10 -8.20 10.64 3.93
CA PRO A 10 -8.81 9.88 2.86
C PRO A 10 -9.19 8.48 3.36
N LYS A 11 -10.27 7.90 2.83
CA LYS A 11 -10.56 6.48 3.03
C LYS A 11 -9.82 5.69 1.98
N ILE A 12 -9.03 4.71 2.42
CA ILE A 12 -8.30 3.82 1.52
C ILE A 12 -8.88 2.42 1.65
N LYS A 13 -9.26 1.84 0.53
CA LYS A 13 -9.76 0.46 0.45
C LYS A 13 -8.86 -0.37 -0.45
N LEU A 14 -8.25 -1.40 0.11
CA LEU A 14 -7.57 -2.41 -0.69
C LEU A 14 -8.63 -3.30 -1.36
N ASN A 15 -8.64 -3.31 -2.68
CA ASN A 15 -9.60 -4.08 -3.47
C ASN A 15 -9.06 -5.46 -3.80
N SER A 16 -7.78 -5.55 -4.18
CA SER A 16 -7.12 -6.82 -4.50
C SER A 16 -5.61 -6.71 -4.41
N LEU A 17 -4.96 -7.82 -4.08
CA LEU A 17 -3.51 -7.97 -4.16
C LEU A 17 -3.19 -9.34 -4.78
N PHE A 18 -2.43 -9.33 -5.86
CA PHE A 18 -1.98 -10.53 -6.56
C PHE A 18 -0.47 -10.56 -6.63
N MET A 19 0.10 -11.74 -6.41
CA MET A 19 1.52 -12.02 -6.66
C MET A 19 1.63 -12.82 -7.95
N LEU A 20 2.19 -12.20 -8.98
CA LEU A 20 2.21 -12.72 -10.35
C LEU A 20 3.38 -13.66 -10.63
N LYS A 21 4.50 -13.53 -9.92
CA LYS A 21 5.63 -14.46 -10.01
C LYS A 21 6.53 -14.24 -8.82
N ILE A 22 6.93 -15.32 -8.16
CA ILE A 22 7.99 -15.30 -7.15
C ILE A 22 9.13 -16.19 -7.64
N ASN A 23 10.33 -15.63 -7.68
CA ASN A 23 11.57 -16.35 -7.92
C ASN A 23 12.45 -16.11 -6.70
N VAL A 24 12.55 -17.13 -5.85
CA VAL A 24 13.47 -17.10 -4.70
C VAL A 24 14.75 -17.80 -5.15
N SER A 25 15.85 -17.07 -5.23
CA SER A 25 17.19 -17.67 -5.23
C SER A 25 17.85 -17.40 -3.87
N ASN A 26 18.92 -18.12 -3.54
CA ASN A 26 19.57 -18.13 -2.22
C ASN A 26 19.86 -16.73 -1.63
N THR A 27 19.89 -15.67 -2.44
CA THR A 27 20.14 -14.30 -1.98
C THR A 27 19.13 -13.26 -2.47
N LYS A 28 18.09 -13.63 -3.24
CA LYS A 28 17.21 -12.66 -3.91
C LYS A 28 15.75 -13.09 -3.94
N LEU A 29 14.89 -12.18 -3.48
CA LEU A 29 13.45 -12.24 -3.75
C LEU A 29 13.16 -11.50 -5.06
N GLY A 30 12.92 -12.26 -6.12
CA GLY A 30 12.26 -11.74 -7.31
C GLY A 30 10.75 -11.84 -7.12
N ALA A 31 10.02 -10.74 -7.00
CA ALA A 31 8.57 -10.78 -6.86
C ALA A 31 7.89 -9.68 -7.69
N ASN A 32 6.73 -10.02 -8.26
CA ASN A 32 5.86 -9.06 -8.93
C ASN A 32 4.51 -9.03 -8.21
N PHE A 33 4.13 -7.85 -7.73
CA PHE A 33 2.84 -7.59 -7.13
C PHE A 33 1.98 -6.75 -8.07
N ASP A 34 0.69 -7.06 -8.11
CA ASP A 34 -0.35 -6.27 -8.76
C ASP A 34 -1.38 -5.93 -7.69
N VAL A 35 -1.41 -4.66 -7.29
CA VAL A 35 -2.21 -4.16 -6.18
C VAL A 35 -3.24 -3.18 -6.73
N ALA A 36 -4.50 -3.38 -6.37
CA ALA A 36 -5.57 -2.44 -6.68
C ALA A 36 -6.19 -1.91 -5.40
N PHE A 37 -6.32 -0.59 -5.30
CA PHE A 37 -6.96 0.08 -4.17
C PHE A 37 -7.77 1.29 -4.62
N THR A 38 -8.74 1.69 -3.81
CA THR A 38 -9.55 2.90 -4.01
C THR A 38 -9.21 3.90 -2.93
N ILE A 39 -8.94 5.14 -3.32
CA ILE A 39 -8.76 6.27 -2.40
C ILE A 39 -9.95 7.21 -2.58
N GLU A 40 -10.65 7.51 -1.49
CA GLU A 40 -11.80 8.41 -1.46
C GLU A 40 -11.48 9.62 -0.57
N ASN A 41 -11.76 10.82 -1.05
CA ASN A 41 -11.77 12.03 -0.23
C ASN A 41 -13.14 12.18 0.46
N PRO A 42 -13.27 11.96 1.79
CA PRO A 42 -14.54 12.13 2.46
C PRO A 42 -14.92 13.60 2.72
N ASN A 43 -14.05 14.56 2.42
CA ASN A 43 -14.25 15.96 2.76
C ASN A 43 -15.26 16.64 1.82
N LEU A 44 -16.08 17.51 2.40
CA LEU A 44 -17.10 18.28 1.69
C LEU A 44 -16.60 19.64 1.18
N VAL A 45 -15.52 20.15 1.77
CA VAL A 45 -15.02 21.51 1.52
C VAL A 45 -13.52 21.58 1.23
N SER A 46 -12.81 20.46 1.36
CA SER A 46 -11.35 20.41 1.22
C SER A 46 -10.92 19.44 0.12
N TRP A 47 -10.08 19.93 -0.78
CA TRP A 47 -9.38 19.11 -1.78
C TRP A 47 -8.12 18.55 -1.15
N ILE A 48 -7.72 17.34 -1.54
CA ILE A 48 -6.49 16.71 -1.06
C ILE A 48 -5.49 16.69 -2.21
N HIS A 49 -4.37 17.39 -2.05
CA HIS A 49 -3.25 17.35 -3.00
C HIS A 49 -2.20 16.42 -2.42
N PHE A 50 -2.01 15.24 -3.01
CA PHE A 50 -0.95 14.33 -2.60
C PHE A 50 0.33 14.75 -3.32
N ASP A 51 1.28 15.28 -2.54
CA ASP A 51 2.53 15.84 -3.05
C ASP A 51 3.60 14.76 -3.22
N ARG A 52 3.54 13.72 -2.36
CA ARG A 52 4.43 12.56 -2.42
C ARG A 52 3.75 11.37 -1.76
N ILE A 53 3.81 10.21 -2.41
CA ILE A 53 3.35 8.94 -1.84
C ILE A 53 4.41 7.88 -2.13
N ASP A 54 4.95 7.33 -1.06
CA ASP A 54 5.82 6.16 -1.12
C ASP A 54 5.15 5.01 -0.37
N GLY A 55 5.37 3.79 -0.82
CA GLY A 55 4.86 2.61 -0.17
C GLY A 55 5.88 1.50 -0.10
N SER A 56 5.59 0.53 0.75
CA SER A 56 6.34 -0.69 0.90
C SER A 56 5.41 -1.88 1.05
N ILE A 57 5.90 -3.03 0.59
CA ILE A 57 5.35 -4.33 0.95
C ILE A 57 6.33 -4.94 1.95
N SER A 58 5.82 -5.31 3.12
CA SER A 58 6.62 -5.85 4.22
C SER A 58 6.16 -7.26 4.61
N TYR A 59 7.12 -8.02 5.15
CA TYR A 59 6.86 -9.27 5.87
C TYR A 59 7.31 -9.08 7.32
N LYS A 60 6.35 -9.12 8.24
CA LYS A 60 6.56 -8.63 9.62
C LYS A 60 7.16 -7.21 9.53
N ASP A 61 8.22 -6.93 10.28
CA ASP A 61 8.89 -5.62 10.28
C ASP A 61 9.96 -5.46 9.18
N ASN A 62 10.03 -6.39 8.21
CA ASN A 62 11.04 -6.36 7.15
C ASN A 62 10.39 -5.86 5.85
N ALA A 63 10.75 -4.66 5.42
CA ALA A 63 10.42 -4.18 4.08
C ALA A 63 11.06 -5.10 3.04
N LEU A 64 10.22 -5.68 2.17
CA LEU A 64 10.68 -6.52 1.07
C LEU A 64 10.85 -5.71 -0.19
N MET A 65 9.94 -4.76 -0.42
CA MET A 65 9.88 -3.96 -1.63
C MET A 65 9.37 -2.56 -1.34
N THR A 66 9.83 -1.58 -2.10
CA THR A 66 9.37 -0.19 -2.06
C THR A 66 8.89 0.28 -3.43
N TYR A 67 7.97 1.25 -3.45
CA TYR A 67 7.45 1.88 -4.66
C TYR A 67 7.03 3.32 -4.37
N SER A 68 6.89 4.12 -5.43
CA SER A 68 6.36 5.48 -5.34
C SER A 68 5.18 5.63 -6.31
N LEU A 69 4.25 6.51 -5.97
CA LEU A 69 3.14 6.89 -6.85
C LEU A 69 3.30 8.34 -7.28
N ASP A 70 2.87 8.61 -8.52
CA ASP A 70 2.84 9.97 -9.03
C ASP A 70 1.90 10.84 -8.18
N PRO A 71 2.24 12.12 -7.93
CA PRO A 71 1.38 13.09 -7.28
C PRO A 71 0.00 13.18 -7.95
N PHE A 72 -1.06 13.34 -7.16
CA PHE A 72 -2.41 13.55 -7.69
C PHE A 72 -3.28 14.32 -6.73
N VAL A 73 -4.42 14.79 -7.26
CA VAL A 73 -5.41 15.55 -6.50
C VAL A 73 -6.70 14.74 -6.39
N LEU A 74 -7.34 14.77 -5.22
CA LEU A 74 -8.72 14.37 -5.05
C LEU A 74 -9.57 15.60 -4.71
N GLY A 75 -10.50 15.90 -5.60
CA GLY A 75 -11.55 16.89 -5.38
C GLY A 75 -12.53 16.45 -4.29
N LEU A 76 -13.55 17.29 -4.08
CA LEU A 76 -14.57 17.08 -3.05
C LEU A 76 -15.32 15.78 -3.30
N LYS A 77 -15.41 14.89 -2.31
CA LYS A 77 -16.11 13.60 -2.42
C LYS A 77 -15.63 12.72 -3.58
N GLU A 78 -14.50 13.05 -4.19
CA GLU A 78 -13.95 12.29 -5.30
C GLU A 78 -13.37 10.98 -4.79
N HIS A 79 -13.49 9.94 -5.60
CA HIS A 79 -12.75 8.70 -5.41
C HIS A 79 -11.96 8.38 -6.67
N ARG A 80 -10.79 7.77 -6.47
CA ARG A 80 -9.92 7.30 -7.54
C ARG A 80 -9.55 5.85 -7.27
N MET A 81 -9.77 5.00 -8.28
CA MET A 81 -9.25 3.64 -8.28
C MET A 81 -7.84 3.67 -8.87
N MET A 82 -6.91 3.04 -8.16
CA MET A 82 -5.50 2.93 -8.52
C MET A 82 -5.15 1.46 -8.68
N ARG A 83 -4.34 1.16 -9.69
CA ARG A 83 -3.73 -0.16 -9.89
C ARG A 83 -2.24 0.01 -10.09
N VAL A 84 -1.45 -0.60 -9.23
CA VAL A 84 -0.01 -0.43 -9.15
C VAL A 84 0.64 -1.78 -9.35
N LYS A 85 1.60 -1.83 -10.28
CA LYS A 85 2.45 -3.00 -10.49
C LYS A 85 3.81 -2.74 -9.87
N ILE A 86 4.19 -3.56 -8.91
CA ILE A 86 5.42 -3.40 -8.14
C ILE A 86 6.31 -4.59 -8.45
N SER A 87 7.49 -4.34 -9.00
CA SER A 87 8.44 -5.37 -9.41
C SER A 87 9.77 -5.20 -8.71
N ALA A 88 10.24 -6.26 -8.06
CA ALA A 88 11.58 -6.35 -7.51
C ALA A 88 12.29 -7.53 -8.16
N ASN A 89 13.47 -7.26 -8.71
CA ASN A 89 14.26 -8.27 -9.40
C ASN A 89 15.53 -8.63 -8.60
N GLY A 90 15.64 -8.18 -7.35
CA GLY A 90 16.85 -8.33 -6.51
C GLY A 90 18.13 -7.69 -7.08
N LEU A 91 17.98 -6.78 -8.06
CA LEU A 91 19.07 -6.08 -8.76
C LEU A 91 18.89 -4.56 -8.76
N GLN A 92 17.75 -4.06 -8.30
CA GLN A 92 17.53 -2.61 -8.19
C GLN A 92 18.22 -2.13 -6.93
N GLU A 93 19.16 -1.18 -7.06
CA GLU A 93 19.94 -0.61 -5.95
C GLU A 93 19.04 0.08 -4.91
N ASP A 94 17.85 0.54 -5.31
CA ASP A 94 16.90 1.25 -4.45
C ASP A 94 15.99 0.34 -3.62
N GLN A 95 16.10 -0.99 -3.75
CA GLN A 95 15.27 -1.95 -3.01
C GLN A 95 15.94 -2.40 -1.71
N PRO A 96 15.16 -2.68 -0.65
CA PRO A 96 15.71 -3.14 0.63
C PRO A 96 16.52 -4.45 0.50
N VAL A 97 17.63 -4.54 1.23
CA VAL A 97 18.36 -5.80 1.39
C VAL A 97 17.61 -6.71 2.36
N VAL A 98 17.05 -7.79 1.85
CA VAL A 98 16.30 -8.77 2.65
C VAL A 98 17.24 -9.83 3.21
N LYS A 99 17.18 -10.06 4.53
CA LYS A 99 17.98 -11.10 5.20
C LYS A 99 17.58 -12.50 4.72
N GLU A 100 18.54 -13.38 4.54
CA GLU A 100 18.32 -14.77 4.08
C GLU A 100 17.29 -15.52 4.94
N ARG A 101 17.35 -15.40 6.26
CA ARG A 101 16.38 -16.01 7.19
C ARG A 101 14.92 -15.58 6.93
N VAL A 102 14.70 -14.35 6.46
CA VAL A 102 13.37 -13.84 6.11
C VAL A 102 12.88 -14.53 4.83
N LEU A 103 13.78 -14.73 3.85
CA LEU A 103 13.46 -15.43 2.61
C LEU A 103 13.13 -16.90 2.87
N GLU A 104 13.90 -17.57 3.72
CA GLU A 104 13.63 -18.96 4.14
C GLU A 104 12.27 -19.10 4.83
N GLU A 105 11.91 -18.16 5.71
CA GLU A 105 10.62 -18.19 6.40
C GLU A 105 9.44 -17.98 5.44
N ILE A 106 9.57 -17.01 4.52
CA ILE A 106 8.57 -16.78 3.45
C ILE A 106 8.44 -18.03 2.57
N HIS A 107 9.57 -18.67 2.21
CA HIS A 107 9.56 -19.89 1.42
C HIS A 107 8.80 -21.00 2.12
N ARG A 108 9.10 -21.26 3.40
CA ARG A 108 8.42 -22.29 4.20
C ARG A 108 6.92 -22.01 4.33
N GLN A 109 6.54 -20.79 4.70
CA GLN A 109 5.11 -20.44 4.84
C GLN A 109 4.35 -20.52 3.51
N ARG A 110 5.03 -20.24 2.40
CA ARG A 110 4.47 -20.44 1.07
C ARG A 110 4.24 -21.92 0.78
N GLU A 111 5.17 -22.81 1.14
CA GLU A 111 4.97 -24.27 1.03
C GLU A 111 3.81 -24.75 1.93
N ASP A 112 3.63 -24.13 3.10
CA ASP A 112 2.49 -24.33 3.99
C ASP A 112 1.17 -23.72 3.42
N GLY A 113 1.25 -23.00 2.31
CA GLY A 113 0.13 -22.56 1.49
C GLY A 113 -0.22 -21.07 1.57
N ALA A 114 0.28 -20.31 2.55
CA ALA A 114 -0.03 -18.89 2.67
C ALA A 114 1.02 -18.08 3.43
N VAL A 115 1.22 -16.83 3.02
CA VAL A 115 2.14 -15.87 3.67
C VAL A 115 1.37 -14.60 4.00
N ASN A 116 1.59 -14.04 5.19
CA ASN A 116 1.02 -12.74 5.57
C ASN A 116 1.98 -11.62 5.20
N PHE A 117 1.49 -10.67 4.41
CA PHE A 117 2.20 -9.43 4.09
C PHE A 117 1.49 -8.23 4.70
N SER A 118 2.18 -7.10 4.72
CA SER A 118 1.61 -5.80 5.03
C SER A 118 1.89 -4.84 3.87
N LEU A 119 0.95 -3.94 3.60
CA LEU A 119 1.11 -2.81 2.70
C LEU A 119 1.12 -1.54 3.54
N GLU A 120 2.24 -0.84 3.54
CA GLU A 120 2.44 0.38 4.32
C GLU A 120 2.78 1.52 3.37
N MET A 121 2.28 2.71 3.65
CA MET A 121 2.52 3.90 2.85
C MET A 121 2.88 5.08 3.73
N PHE A 122 3.67 5.99 3.17
CA PHE A 122 3.88 7.33 3.66
C PHE A 122 3.34 8.30 2.61
N ALA A 123 2.52 9.25 3.03
CA ALA A 123 1.99 10.28 2.15
C ALA A 123 2.18 11.67 2.78
N ARG A 124 2.76 12.57 2.01
CA ARG A 124 2.71 14.01 2.27
C ARG A 124 1.60 14.60 1.42
N ALA A 125 0.69 15.34 2.05
CA ALA A 125 -0.41 15.96 1.34
C ALA A 125 -0.74 17.36 1.86
N THR A 126 -1.34 18.15 0.99
CA THR A 126 -1.85 19.48 1.30
C THR A 126 -3.37 19.51 1.12
N TYR A 127 -4.10 19.77 2.20
CA TYR A 127 -5.52 20.03 2.16
C TYR A 127 -5.77 21.48 1.79
N ARG A 128 -6.58 21.72 0.76
CA ARG A 128 -6.95 23.07 0.32
C ARG A 128 -8.44 23.29 0.48
N THR A 129 -8.81 24.24 1.33
CA THR A 129 -10.21 24.52 1.69
C THR A 129 -10.61 25.87 1.13
N GLY A 130 -10.95 25.94 -0.17
CA GLY A 130 -11.40 27.18 -0.83
C GLY A 130 -10.55 28.41 -0.49
N TRP A 131 -11.20 29.48 0.01
CA TRP A 131 -10.54 30.70 0.50
C TRP A 131 -10.11 30.63 1.97
N TRP A 132 -10.40 29.53 2.68
CA TRP A 132 -10.08 29.33 4.09
C TRP A 132 -8.64 28.83 4.33
N GLY A 133 -7.86 28.66 3.26
CA GLY A 133 -6.43 28.37 3.32
C GLY A 133 -6.06 26.92 3.04
N THR A 134 -4.82 26.58 3.39
CA THR A 134 -4.20 25.28 3.15
C THR A 134 -3.64 24.69 4.43
N LYS A 135 -3.62 23.36 4.53
CA LYS A 135 -3.03 22.63 5.66
C LYS A 135 -2.21 21.45 5.17
N SER A 136 -0.92 21.43 5.50
CA SER A 136 -0.04 20.30 5.23
C SER A 136 -0.26 19.21 6.26
N VAL A 137 -0.22 17.96 5.83
CA VAL A 137 -0.33 16.79 6.71
C VAL A 137 0.62 15.69 6.24
N LEU A 138 1.00 14.86 7.20
CA LEU A 138 1.67 13.59 6.96
C LEU A 138 0.70 12.44 7.30
N MET A 139 0.67 11.42 6.47
CA MET A 139 -0.19 10.26 6.65
C MET A 139 0.64 8.98 6.52
N ASN A 140 0.25 7.96 7.29
CA ASN A 140 0.90 6.65 7.27
C ASN A 140 -0.10 5.52 6.98
N PRO A 141 -0.75 5.48 5.79
CA PRO A 141 -1.73 4.45 5.49
C PRO A 141 -1.17 3.03 5.61
N GLN A 142 -1.99 2.12 6.12
CA GLN A 142 -1.55 0.75 6.41
C GLN A 142 -2.69 -0.26 6.25
N CYS A 143 -2.43 -1.27 5.43
CA CYS A 143 -3.27 -2.46 5.25
C CYS A 143 -2.45 -3.66 5.74
N LEU A 144 -2.76 -4.13 6.95
CA LEU A 144 -1.99 -5.16 7.65
C LEU A 144 -2.61 -6.55 7.46
N ASP A 145 -1.86 -7.60 7.80
CA ASP A 145 -2.33 -9.00 7.82
C ASP A 145 -2.95 -9.48 6.50
N LEU A 146 -2.35 -9.05 5.38
CA LEU A 146 -2.75 -9.45 4.04
C LEU A 146 -2.30 -10.89 3.78
N ARG A 147 -3.15 -11.85 4.18
CA ARG A 147 -2.91 -13.28 3.97
C ARG A 147 -3.01 -13.63 2.49
N VAL A 148 -1.88 -13.88 1.84
CA VAL A 148 -1.79 -14.29 0.44
C VAL A 148 -1.68 -15.81 0.37
N GLY A 149 -2.69 -16.44 -0.23
CA GLY A 149 -2.69 -17.88 -0.51
C GLY A 149 -2.00 -18.17 -1.82
N PHE A 150 -1.26 -19.27 -1.87
CA PHE A 150 -0.50 -19.67 -3.06
C PHE A 150 -1.09 -20.89 -3.73
N LEU A 151 -1.16 -20.86 -5.06
CA LEU A 151 -1.54 -22.02 -5.84
C LEU A 151 -0.37 -23.03 -5.87
N PRO A 152 -0.60 -24.30 -5.51
CA PRO A 152 0.43 -25.32 -5.55
C PRO A 152 1.04 -25.42 -6.96
N LYS A 153 2.35 -25.61 -7.03
CA LYS A 153 3.13 -25.86 -8.26
C LYS A 153 3.24 -24.72 -9.29
N VAL A 154 2.40 -23.68 -9.24
CA VAL A 154 2.42 -22.59 -10.23
C VAL A 154 3.00 -21.28 -9.67
N GLY A 155 3.00 -21.12 -8.35
CA GLY A 155 3.69 -20.03 -7.66
C GLY A 155 3.05 -18.64 -7.76
N PHE A 156 1.83 -18.58 -8.29
CA PHE A 156 0.96 -17.41 -8.17
C PHE A 156 0.34 -17.35 -6.77
N GLY A 157 0.18 -16.13 -6.26
CA GLY A 157 -0.52 -15.88 -5.01
C GLY A 157 -1.64 -14.87 -5.17
N SER A 158 -2.70 -15.00 -4.39
CA SER A 158 -3.75 -13.98 -4.28
C SER A 158 -4.08 -13.75 -2.82
N TRP A 159 -4.30 -12.49 -2.46
CA TRP A 159 -4.83 -12.13 -1.16
C TRP A 159 -6.19 -12.81 -0.94
N ILE A 160 -6.28 -13.63 0.11
CA ILE A 160 -7.47 -14.36 0.51
C ILE A 160 -8.36 -13.37 1.26
N SER A 161 -9.34 -12.81 0.57
CA SER A 161 -10.30 -11.89 1.18
C SER A 161 -11.74 -12.28 0.89
N GLY A 162 -12.65 -11.92 1.79
CA GLY A 162 -14.11 -11.98 1.57
C GLY A 162 -14.67 -10.71 0.91
N GLY A 163 -13.81 -9.79 0.47
CA GLY A 163 -14.17 -8.48 -0.06
C GLY A 163 -13.09 -7.42 0.18
N PRO A 164 -13.33 -6.16 -0.21
CA PRO A 164 -12.38 -5.07 -0.01
C PRO A 164 -12.10 -4.81 1.48
N MET A 165 -10.84 -4.54 1.81
CA MET A 165 -10.41 -4.19 3.17
C MET A 165 -10.25 -2.68 3.30
N THR A 166 -10.78 -2.09 4.37
CA THR A 166 -10.49 -0.69 4.69
C THR A 166 -9.16 -0.61 5.44
N CYS A 167 -8.24 0.19 4.94
CA CYS A 167 -6.93 0.39 5.54
C CYS A 167 -6.99 1.51 6.58
N ALA A 168 -6.17 1.42 7.63
CA ALA A 168 -6.05 2.50 8.59
C ALA A 168 -5.24 3.64 7.96
N VAL A 169 -5.62 4.89 8.24
CA VAL A 169 -4.91 6.09 7.77
C VAL A 169 -4.63 7.01 8.96
N PRO A 170 -3.64 6.67 9.80
CA PRO A 170 -3.07 7.62 10.76
C PRO A 170 -2.67 8.90 10.02
N MET A 171 -3.11 10.04 10.54
CA MET A 171 -2.83 11.35 9.98
C MET A 171 -2.33 12.26 11.09
N LEU A 172 -1.13 12.81 10.89
CA LEU A 172 -0.53 13.83 11.72
C LEU A 172 -0.65 15.16 10.99
N ILE A 173 -1.09 16.16 11.73
CA ILE A 173 -1.21 17.53 11.26
C ILE A 173 0.08 18.23 11.62
N ASP A 174 0.79 18.73 10.61
CA ASP A 174 1.99 19.55 10.77
C ASP A 174 1.65 20.95 11.30
#